data_AF-A0A9D7BMW8-F1
#
_entry.id   AF-A0A9D7BMW8-F1
#
_cell.length_a   1.000
_cell.length_b   1.000
_cell.length_c   1.000
_cell.angle_alpha   90.00
_cell.angle_beta   90.00
_cell.angle_gamma   90.00
#
_symmetry.space_group_name_H-M   'P 1'
#
loop_
_entity.id
_entity.type
_entity.pdbx_description
1 polymer ?
#
loop_
_entity_poly.entity_id
_entity_poly.type
_entity_poly.pdbx_seq_one_letter_code
_entity_poly.pdbx_strand_id
1 'polypeptide(L)'
;MGFFDFFKKKPDPIQEMRDKMFNQMFPKGDKDILAATNQLLTILNHSIPLNEAKAIITKSYIICLLASEKDKFDKERLKLHLSGYCIQYFDEKQLDEFYNYIMAINSARIFQEVRHRK
;
A
#
# COMPACT_ATOMS: atom_id res chain seq x y z
N MET A 1 1.34 46.41 -6.84
CA MET A 1 0.49 45.36 -6.24
C MET A 1 0.16 44.37 -7.34
N GLY A 2 0.70 43.15 -7.25
CA GLY A 2 0.85 42.23 -8.39
C GLY A 2 -0.42 41.46 -8.76
N PHE A 3 -0.82 41.55 -10.03
CA PHE A 3 -1.97 40.87 -10.64
C PHE A 3 -1.78 39.35 -10.88
N PHE A 4 -0.85 38.69 -10.16
CA PHE A 4 -0.44 37.30 -10.42
C PHE A 4 -0.70 36.32 -9.28
N ASP A 5 -1.38 36.71 -8.19
CA ASP A 5 -1.60 35.80 -7.04
C ASP A 5 -2.87 34.95 -7.11
N PHE A 6 -3.65 35.02 -8.21
CA PHE A 6 -4.93 34.31 -8.35
C PHE A 6 -4.84 32.92 -9.01
N PHE A 7 -3.64 32.46 -9.39
CA PHE A 7 -3.42 31.16 -10.07
C PHE A 7 -2.79 30.06 -9.20
N LYS A 8 -2.78 30.19 -7.87
CA LYS A 8 -2.46 29.06 -7.00
C LYS A 8 -3.68 28.14 -6.93
N LYS A 9 -3.77 27.17 -7.85
CA LYS A 9 -4.71 26.04 -7.76
C LYS A 9 -4.66 25.50 -6.33
N LYS A 10 -5.79 25.52 -5.62
CA LYS A 10 -5.91 24.84 -4.32
C LYS A 10 -5.49 23.38 -4.54
N PRO A 11 -4.66 22.80 -3.67
CA PRO A 11 -4.32 21.39 -3.76
C PRO A 11 -5.62 20.57 -3.77
N ASP A 12 -5.71 19.63 -4.71
CA ASP A 12 -6.88 18.78 -4.85
C ASP A 12 -7.04 17.98 -3.54
N PRO A 13 -8.19 18.04 -2.86
CA PRO A 13 -8.41 17.32 -1.60
C PRO A 13 -8.20 15.81 -1.73
N ILE A 14 -8.37 15.24 -2.93
CA ILE A 14 -8.06 13.83 -3.23
C ILE A 14 -6.54 13.60 -3.21
N GLN A 15 -5.77 14.55 -3.75
CA GLN A 15 -4.31 14.47 -3.78
C GLN A 15 -3.73 14.59 -2.37
N GLU A 16 -4.24 15.50 -1.53
CA GLU A 16 -3.82 15.61 -0.13
C GLU A 16 -4.14 14.35 0.69
N MET A 17 -5.32 13.76 0.47
CA MET A 17 -5.70 12.50 1.12
C MET A 17 -4.77 11.36 0.68
N ARG A 18 -4.48 11.27 -0.62
CA ARG A 18 -3.54 10.27 -1.17
C ARG A 18 -2.15 10.43 -0.57
N ASP A 19 -1.64 11.65 -0.50
CA ASP A 19 -0.28 11.93 -0.03
C ASP A 19 -0.18 11.74 1.50
N LYS A 20 -1.25 12.03 2.26
CA LYS A 20 -1.34 11.64 3.68
C LYS A 20 -1.30 10.12 3.87
N MET A 21 -2.12 9.38 3.12
CA MET A 21 -2.11 7.92 3.16
C MET A 21 -0.74 7.36 2.78
N PHE A 22 -0.13 7.91 1.73
CA PHE A 22 1.20 7.51 1.26
C PHE A 22 2.28 7.71 2.33
N ASN A 23 2.30 8.87 2.99
CA ASN A 23 3.26 9.16 4.06
C ASN A 23 3.02 8.32 5.32
N GLN A 24 1.75 7.96 5.61
CA GLN A 24 1.42 7.02 6.68
C GLN A 24 1.86 5.58 6.36
N MET A 25 1.76 5.19 5.09
CA MET A 25 2.13 3.85 4.63
C MET A 25 3.64 3.66 4.51
N PHE A 26 4.34 4.69 4.05
CA PHE A 26 5.77 4.65 3.75
C PHE A 26 6.45 5.88 4.37
N PRO A 27 6.72 5.87 5.69
CA PRO A 27 7.33 7.00 6.38
C PRO A 27 8.74 7.33 5.86
N LYS A 28 9.45 6.36 5.30
CA LYS A 28 10.73 6.56 4.60
C LYS A 28 10.57 6.64 3.07
N GLY A 29 9.34 6.82 2.59
CA GLY A 29 9.00 6.98 1.18
C GLY A 29 9.46 5.80 0.33
N ASP A 30 10.18 6.10 -0.76
CA ASP A 30 10.62 5.11 -1.74
C ASP A 30 11.42 3.93 -1.17
N LYS A 31 12.12 4.11 -0.05
CA LYS A 31 12.88 3.02 0.58
C LYS A 31 11.96 1.92 1.11
N ASP A 32 10.87 2.29 1.77
CA ASP A 32 9.92 1.33 2.31
C ASP A 32 9.16 0.63 1.19
N ILE A 33 8.83 1.37 0.12
CA ILE A 33 8.19 0.83 -1.08
C ILE A 33 9.11 -0.17 -1.76
N LEU A 34 10.39 0.16 -1.93
CA LEU A 34 11.36 -0.73 -2.55
C LEU A 34 11.58 -1.99 -1.71
N ALA A 35 11.66 -1.86 -0.39
CA ALA A 35 11.76 -3.01 0.52
C ALA A 35 10.53 -3.94 0.39
N ALA A 36 9.32 -3.37 0.39
CA ALA A 36 8.09 -4.13 0.19
C ALA A 36 8.00 -4.77 -1.19
N THR A 37 8.46 -4.06 -2.22
CA THR A 37 8.52 -4.57 -3.59
C THR A 37 9.48 -5.75 -3.70
N ASN A 38 10.67 -5.66 -3.11
CA ASN A 38 11.65 -6.74 -3.10
C ASN A 38 11.15 -7.97 -2.33
N GLN A 39 10.40 -7.76 -1.25
CA GLN A 39 9.76 -8.85 -0.53
C GLN A 39 8.71 -9.56 -1.40
N LEU A 40 7.86 -8.82 -2.10
CA LEU A 40 6.89 -9.41 -3.03
C LEU A 40 7.59 -10.17 -4.17
N LEU A 41 8.65 -9.62 -4.75
CA LEU A 41 9.44 -10.32 -5.75
C LEU A 41 10.00 -11.64 -5.20
N THR A 42 10.45 -11.65 -3.95
CA THR A 42 10.94 -12.88 -3.30
C THR A 42 9.82 -13.91 -3.14
N ILE A 43 8.64 -13.49 -2.66
CA ILE A 43 7.45 -14.36 -2.53
C ILE A 43 7.06 -14.95 -3.90
N LEU A 44 7.11 -14.14 -4.94
CA LEU A 44 6.77 -14.53 -6.31
C LEU A 44 7.91 -15.22 -7.06
N ASN A 45 9.03 -15.53 -6.40
CA ASN A 45 10.22 -16.12 -7.04
C ASN A 45 10.69 -15.35 -8.29
N HIS A 46 10.59 -14.01 -8.25
CA HIS A 46 10.94 -13.11 -9.35
C HIS A 46 10.20 -13.40 -10.68
N SER A 47 9.00 -14.01 -10.61
CA SER A 47 8.20 -14.35 -11.79
C SER A 47 7.62 -13.14 -12.53
N ILE A 48 7.64 -11.96 -11.90
CA ILE A 48 7.12 -10.71 -12.47
C ILE A 48 8.18 -9.59 -12.43
N PRO A 49 8.07 -8.58 -13.32
CA PRO A 49 8.95 -7.41 -13.29
C PRO A 49 8.79 -6.55 -12.04
N LEU A 50 9.87 -5.85 -11.66
CA LEU A 50 9.92 -4.92 -10.51
C LEU A 50 8.77 -3.90 -10.51
N ASN A 51 8.48 -3.29 -11.66
CA ASN A 51 7.44 -2.27 -11.78
C ASN A 51 6.04 -2.83 -11.52
N GLU A 52 5.80 -4.08 -11.91
CA GLU A 52 4.53 -4.76 -11.67
C GLU A 52 4.38 -5.13 -10.20
N ALA A 53 5.44 -5.68 -9.59
CA ALA A 53 5.47 -5.92 -8.14
C ALA A 53 5.23 -4.64 -7.33
N LYS A 54 5.85 -3.51 -7.72
CA LYS A 54 5.65 -2.21 -7.07
C LYS A 54 4.19 -1.76 -7.14
N ALA A 55 3.55 -1.95 -8.29
CA ALA A 55 2.14 -1.60 -8.47
C ALA A 55 1.21 -2.49 -7.62
N ILE A 56 1.45 -3.80 -7.58
CA ILE A 56 0.69 -4.75 -6.76
C ILE A 56 0.81 -4.41 -5.27
N ILE A 57 2.04 -4.18 -4.77
CA ILE A 57 2.28 -3.76 -3.39
C ILE A 57 1.49 -2.51 -3.04
N THR A 58 1.64 -1.46 -3.85
CA THR A 58 1.05 -0.15 -3.54
C THR A 58 -0.49 -0.26 -3.48
N LYS A 59 -1.10 -0.95 -4.44
CA LYS A 59 -2.56 -1.11 -4.50
C LYS A 59 -3.10 -2.00 -3.37
N SER A 60 -2.43 -3.13 -3.10
CA SER A 60 -2.84 -4.05 -2.04
C SER A 60 -2.79 -3.39 -0.68
N TYR A 61 -1.76 -2.55 -0.46
CA TYR A 61 -1.57 -1.83 0.79
C TYR A 61 -2.61 -0.72 0.99
N ILE A 62 -2.99 -0.01 -0.08
CA ILE A 62 -4.11 0.96 -0.03
C ILE A 62 -5.41 0.27 0.38
N ILE A 63 -5.73 -0.90 -0.17
CA ILE A 63 -6.95 -1.63 0.23
C ILE A 63 -6.90 -2.09 1.68
N CYS A 64 -5.72 -2.52 2.15
CA CYS A 64 -5.53 -2.84 3.56
C CYS A 64 -5.79 -1.63 4.46
N LEU A 65 -5.35 -0.43 4.05
CA LEU A 65 -5.56 0.81 4.81
C LEU A 65 -7.02 1.28 4.78
N LEU A 66 -7.69 1.15 3.64
CA LEU A 66 -9.09 1.56 3.45
C LEU A 66 -10.09 0.58 4.09
N ALA A 67 -9.65 -0.63 4.43
CA ALA A 67 -10.46 -1.59 5.15
C ALA A 67 -10.86 -1.00 6.50
N SER A 68 -12.15 -0.69 6.66
CA SER A 68 -12.69 -0.17 7.91
C SER A 68 -12.63 -1.21 9.02
N GLU A 69 -12.75 -0.78 10.29
CA GLU A 69 -12.85 -1.73 11.42
C GLU A 69 -14.01 -2.73 11.30
N LYS A 70 -15.08 -2.34 10.60
CA LYS A 70 -16.25 -3.20 10.32
C LYS A 70 -15.99 -4.20 9.20
N ASP A 71 -15.06 -3.89 8.31
CA ASP A 71 -14.85 -4.53 7.03
C ASP A 71 -13.39 -4.97 6.95
N LYS A 72 -12.97 -5.75 7.95
CA LYS A 72 -11.58 -6.12 8.22
C LYS A 72 -10.88 -6.59 6.93
N PHE A 73 -9.63 -6.21 6.78
CA PHE A 73 -8.80 -6.75 5.70
C PHE A 73 -8.47 -8.21 6.00
N ASP A 74 -9.01 -9.14 5.21
CA ASP A 74 -8.77 -10.58 5.31
C ASP A 74 -8.22 -11.15 3.98
N LYS A 75 -7.88 -12.45 3.99
CA LYS A 75 -7.30 -13.13 2.84
C LYS A 75 -8.26 -13.14 1.63
N GLU A 76 -9.56 -13.28 1.86
CA GLU A 76 -10.56 -13.26 0.80
C GLU A 76 -10.64 -11.89 0.12
N ARG A 77 -10.54 -10.81 0.90
CA ARG A 77 -10.49 -9.45 0.35
C ARG A 77 -9.22 -9.20 -0.45
N LEU A 78 -8.07 -9.70 -0.01
CA LEU A 78 -6.84 -9.67 -0.80
C LEU A 78 -7.02 -10.46 -2.10
N LYS A 79 -7.56 -11.68 -2.03
CA LYS A 79 -7.79 -12.53 -3.20
C LYS A 79 -8.72 -11.85 -4.20
N LEU A 80 -9.82 -11.27 -3.74
CA LEU A 80 -10.76 -10.51 -4.58
C LEU A 80 -10.08 -9.31 -5.25
N HIS A 81 -9.26 -8.56 -4.50
CA HIS A 81 -8.48 -7.47 -5.07
C HIS A 81 -7.55 -7.94 -6.20
N LEU A 82 -6.77 -8.99 -5.95
CA LEU A 82 -5.81 -9.51 -6.92
C LEU A 82 -6.50 -10.14 -8.13
N SER A 83 -7.68 -10.74 -7.93
CA SER A 83 -8.48 -11.37 -8.99
C SER A 83 -8.84 -10.40 -10.12
N GLY A 84 -8.88 -9.10 -9.84
CA GLY A 84 -9.14 -8.09 -10.85
C GLY A 84 -8.01 -7.88 -11.86
N TYR A 85 -6.77 -8.31 -11.58
CA TYR A 85 -5.64 -7.94 -12.45
C TYR A 85 -4.35 -8.77 -12.35
N CYS A 86 -4.11 -9.52 -11.27
CA CYS A 86 -2.82 -10.16 -11.03
C CYS A 86 -2.85 -11.48 -10.25
N ILE A 87 -4.03 -12.05 -9.97
CA ILE A 87 -4.14 -13.30 -9.20
C ILE A 87 -3.39 -14.46 -9.86
N GLN A 88 -3.26 -14.45 -11.20
CA GLN A 88 -2.56 -15.47 -11.97
C GLN A 88 -1.07 -15.62 -11.63
N TYR A 89 -0.47 -14.63 -10.95
CA TYR A 89 0.92 -14.70 -10.52
C TYR A 89 1.10 -15.41 -9.18
N PHE A 90 0.01 -15.68 -8.45
CA PHE A 90 0.05 -16.23 -7.10
C PHE A 90 -0.47 -17.67 -7.12
N ASP A 91 0.33 -18.59 -6.55
CA ASP A 91 -0.22 -19.81 -5.98
C ASP A 91 -0.82 -19.54 -4.58
N GLU A 92 -1.45 -20.56 -4.00
CA GLU A 92 -2.11 -20.44 -2.70
C GLU A 92 -1.13 -20.12 -1.56
N LYS A 93 0.08 -20.69 -1.61
CA LYS A 93 1.12 -20.48 -0.60
C LYS A 93 1.69 -19.06 -0.70
N GLN A 94 1.95 -18.60 -1.91
CA GLN A 94 2.42 -17.24 -2.19
C GLN A 94 1.37 -16.20 -1.77
N LEU A 95 0.08 -16.50 -1.97
CA LEU A 95 -1.00 -15.65 -1.51
C LEU A 95 -1.03 -15.55 0.03
N ASP A 96 -0.80 -16.65 0.73
CA ASP A 96 -0.68 -16.66 2.20
C ASP A 96 0.53 -15.86 2.69
N GLU A 97 1.70 -16.10 2.11
CA GLU A 97 2.91 -15.36 2.45
C GLU A 97 2.73 -13.86 2.20
N PHE A 98 2.07 -13.50 1.10
CA PHE A 98 1.80 -12.11 0.76
C PHE A 98 0.80 -11.45 1.72
N TYR A 99 -0.30 -12.15 2.06
CA TYR A 99 -1.26 -11.67 3.06
C TYR A 99 -0.59 -11.41 4.41
N ASN A 100 0.17 -12.39 4.90
CA ASN A 100 0.89 -12.28 6.18
C ASN A 100 1.87 -11.11 6.17
N TYR A 101 2.55 -10.88 5.05
CA TYR A 101 3.45 -9.75 4.89
C TYR A 101 2.72 -8.41 4.98
N ILE A 102 1.61 -8.22 4.25
CA ILE A 102 0.80 -6.99 4.32
C ILE A 102 0.35 -6.73 5.76
N MET A 103 -0.15 -7.76 6.45
CA MET A 103 -0.62 -7.66 7.83
C MET A 103 0.50 -7.31 8.81
N ALA A 104 1.72 -7.81 8.60
CA ALA A 104 2.89 -7.48 9.40
C ALA A 104 3.26 -5.99 9.27
N ILE A 105 3.31 -5.45 8.05
CA ILE A 105 3.61 -4.02 7.84
C ILE A 105 2.49 -3.16 8.44
N ASN A 106 1.22 -3.52 8.25
CA ASN A 106 0.10 -2.74 8.80
C ASN A 106 0.11 -2.74 10.33
N SER A 107 0.44 -3.89 10.95
CA SER A 107 0.58 -4.00 12.41
C SER A 107 1.72 -3.13 12.94
N ALA A 108 2.87 -3.13 12.24
CA ALA A 108 4.00 -2.28 12.60
C ALA A 108 3.66 -0.78 12.50
N ARG A 109 2.90 -0.38 11.48
CA ARG A 109 2.37 0.99 11.33
C ARG A 109 1.47 1.38 12.50
N ILE A 110 0.46 0.56 12.83
CA ILE A 110 -0.46 0.81 13.94
C ILE A 110 0.32 0.98 15.25
N PHE A 111 1.32 0.14 15.49
CA PHE A 111 2.18 0.24 16.67
C PHE A 111 2.96 1.57 16.73
N GLN A 112 3.51 2.03 15.61
CA GLN A 112 4.20 3.32 15.53
C GLN A 112 3.25 4.50 15.78
N GLU A 113 2.04 4.49 15.21
CA GLU A 113 1.04 5.54 15.44
C GLU A 113 0.62 5.64 16.91
N VAL A 114 0.41 4.50 17.58
CA VAL A 114 0.08 4.47 19.02
C VAL A 114 1.25 5.02 19.85
N ARG A 115 2.49 4.75 19.47
CA ARG A 115 3.68 5.27 20.15
C ARG A 115 3.83 6.79 20.02
N HIS A 116 3.52 7.36 18.86
CA HIS A 116 3.64 8.82 18.63
C HIS A 116 2.50 9.65 19.26
N ARG A 117 1.42 9.01 19.71
CA ARG A 117 0.29 9.67 20.40
C ARG A 117 0.41 9.66 21.94
N LYS A 118 1.44 9.02 22.49
CA LYS A 118 1.77 9.01 23.93
C LYS A 118 2.96 9.92 24.19
#